data_AF-A0A367B6B3-F1
#
_entry.id   AF-A0A367B6B3-F1
#
_cell.length_a   1.000
_cell.length_b   1.000
_cell.length_c   1.000
_cell.angle_alpha   90.00
_cell.angle_beta   90.00
_cell.angle_gamma   90.00
#
_symmetry.space_group_name_H-M   'P 1'
#
loop_
_entity.id
_entity.type
_entity.pdbx_description
1 polymer ?
#
loop_
_entity_poly.entity_id
_entity_poly.type
_entity_poly.pdbx_seq_one_letter_code
_entity_poly.pdbx_strand_id
1 'polypeptide(L)'
;MRRSLSACRTGIPVAAALVLLTACGGSDDDSSASGSTSSSSSAAETSASADSAFCTEAASIQERLEASVSDQSDPTQLPALLDEAATEIRGIEAPDEIAADWSALADGVQQFSGAIAGIDFNDPNALATLEQKLAPLQQQLDSASTNVSNYLRDECGIDVPTETSSPTS
;
A
#
# COMPACT_ATOMS: atom_id res chain seq x y z
N MET A 1 -52.44 -14.11 -20.72
CA MET A 1 -53.51 -14.28 -19.72
C MET A 1 -52.90 -14.16 -18.32
N ARG A 2 -53.57 -13.46 -17.41
CA ARG A 2 -53.05 -12.96 -16.11
C ARG A 2 -52.79 -14.07 -15.09
N ARG A 3 -51.77 -13.90 -14.23
CA ARG A 3 -51.76 -14.08 -12.75
C ARG A 3 -50.31 -13.90 -12.25
N SER A 4 -49.93 -12.80 -11.59
CA SER A 4 -50.27 -12.32 -10.23
C SER A 4 -49.38 -12.91 -9.13
N LEU A 5 -48.56 -12.01 -8.54
CA LEU A 5 -48.12 -11.95 -7.12
C LEU A 5 -47.13 -13.06 -6.68
N SER A 6 -46.10 -12.84 -5.87
CA SER A 6 -46.03 -12.01 -4.67
C SER A 6 -44.57 -11.74 -4.29
N ALA A 7 -44.29 -10.55 -3.77
CA ALA A 7 -43.14 -10.29 -2.93
C ALA A 7 -43.31 -10.98 -1.57
N CYS A 8 -42.31 -11.72 -1.11
CA CYS A 8 -42.16 -12.10 0.29
C CYS A 8 -40.80 -11.60 0.79
N ARG A 9 -40.85 -10.53 1.59
CA ARG A 9 -39.82 -10.15 2.55
C ARG A 9 -39.81 -11.16 3.70
N THR A 10 -38.64 -11.73 3.98
CA THR A 10 -38.23 -12.45 5.21
C THR A 10 -36.72 -12.69 5.04
N GLY A 11 -35.79 -12.51 5.95
CA GLY A 11 -35.74 -12.30 7.40
C GLY A 11 -34.26 -12.46 7.79
N ILE A 12 -33.87 -11.90 8.94
CA ILE A 12 -32.49 -11.83 9.47
C ILE A 12 -32.03 -13.23 10.04
N PRO A 13 -30.88 -13.34 10.74
CA PRO A 13 -29.54 -13.85 10.39
C PRO A 13 -29.25 -15.29 10.91
N VAL A 14 -28.01 -15.82 10.78
CA VAL A 14 -27.24 -16.65 11.75
C VAL A 14 -26.28 -17.67 11.09
N ALA A 15 -25.07 -17.76 11.66
CA ALA A 15 -24.11 -18.89 11.73
C ALA A 15 -23.10 -19.17 10.60
N ALA A 16 -21.82 -18.89 10.94
CA ALA A 16 -20.67 -19.78 11.00
C ALA A 16 -20.38 -20.80 9.87
N ALA A 17 -19.23 -20.54 9.22
CA ALA A 17 -18.18 -21.46 8.77
C ALA A 17 -18.52 -22.58 7.76
N LEU A 18 -18.04 -22.42 6.52
CA LEU A 18 -17.46 -23.50 5.72
C LEU A 18 -16.35 -22.93 4.81
N VAL A 19 -15.09 -23.24 5.15
CA VAL A 19 -13.98 -23.26 4.20
C VAL A 19 -14.19 -24.48 3.31
N LEU A 20 -14.48 -24.28 2.04
CA LEU A 20 -14.34 -25.31 1.00
C LEU A 20 -13.65 -24.70 -0.21
N LEU A 21 -12.36 -25.03 -0.33
CA LEU A 21 -11.63 -25.01 -1.60
C LEU A 21 -12.45 -25.77 -2.65
N THR A 22 -12.93 -25.05 -3.66
CA THR A 22 -13.25 -25.64 -4.97
C THR A 22 -12.50 -24.87 -6.04
N ALA A 23 -11.25 -25.26 -6.24
CA ALA A 23 -10.64 -25.21 -7.56
C ALA A 23 -11.49 -26.10 -8.48
N CYS A 24 -12.27 -25.47 -9.36
CA CYS A 24 -13.02 -26.09 -10.46
C CYS A 24 -13.47 -24.91 -11.33
N GLY A 25 -12.91 -24.61 -12.50
CA GLY A 25 -12.57 -25.56 -13.55
C GLY A 25 -13.85 -25.97 -14.27
N GLY A 26 -14.43 -25.09 -15.09
CA GLY A 26 -15.62 -25.44 -15.86
C GLY A 26 -16.20 -24.31 -16.70
N SER A 27 -15.94 -24.34 -18.00
CA SER A 27 -16.86 -23.86 -19.03
C SER A 27 -16.56 -24.66 -20.29
N ASP A 28 -17.54 -25.47 -20.68
CA ASP A 28 -17.49 -26.38 -21.83
C ASP A 28 -18.43 -25.88 -22.94
N ASP A 29 -18.12 -26.34 -24.16
CA ASP A 29 -18.95 -26.46 -25.37
C ASP A 29 -18.95 -25.36 -26.48
N ASP A 30 -18.08 -25.65 -27.47
CA ASP A 30 -18.34 -25.90 -28.89
C ASP A 30 -18.25 -24.80 -29.99
N SER A 31 -17.40 -25.15 -30.97
CA SER A 31 -17.44 -24.93 -32.42
C SER A 31 -17.15 -23.57 -33.09
N SER A 32 -16.03 -23.62 -33.82
CA SER A 32 -15.89 -23.32 -35.26
C SER A 32 -15.62 -21.88 -35.75
N ALA A 33 -14.37 -21.74 -36.21
CA ALA A 33 -13.93 -21.16 -37.49
C ALA A 33 -13.92 -19.64 -37.74
N SER A 34 -12.69 -19.20 -38.06
CA SER A 34 -12.31 -18.23 -39.10
C SER A 34 -12.75 -16.77 -38.99
N GLY A 35 -11.73 -15.91 -38.91
CA GLY A 35 -11.61 -14.80 -39.86
C GLY A 35 -11.46 -13.40 -39.28
N SER A 36 -10.36 -12.76 -39.72
CA SER A 36 -10.26 -11.32 -40.02
C SER A 36 -10.05 -10.34 -38.86
N THR A 37 -8.78 -10.08 -38.62
CA THR A 37 -8.10 -8.78 -38.74
C THR A 37 -8.91 -7.49 -38.60
N SER A 38 -8.40 -6.65 -37.69
CA SER A 38 -8.29 -5.18 -37.75
C SER A 38 -9.56 -4.37 -37.51
N SER A 39 -9.57 -3.61 -36.42
CA SER A 39 -9.02 -2.24 -36.43
C SER A 39 -9.30 -1.53 -35.11
N SER A 40 -8.25 -0.88 -34.62
CA SER A 40 -8.20 0.31 -33.76
C SER A 40 -9.42 0.69 -32.93
N SER A 41 -9.21 0.66 -31.62
CA SER A 41 -9.48 1.84 -30.78
C SER A 41 -8.29 2.05 -29.86
N SER A 42 -7.37 2.89 -30.31
CA SER A 42 -6.39 3.56 -29.45
C SER A 42 -7.14 4.49 -28.50
N ALA A 43 -7.02 4.26 -27.19
CA ALA A 43 -7.07 5.27 -26.13
C ALA A 43 -7.01 4.56 -24.76
N ALA A 44 -5.78 4.46 -24.24
CA ALA A 44 -5.38 4.37 -22.84
C ALA A 44 -3.85 4.34 -22.92
N GLU A 45 -3.26 5.45 -23.36
CA GLU A 45 -2.63 6.43 -22.47
C GLU A 45 -1.35 5.83 -21.87
N THR A 46 -0.25 6.48 -22.18
CA THR A 46 1.15 6.06 -22.01
C THR A 46 1.61 6.03 -20.54
N SER A 47 0.75 5.62 -19.60
CA SER A 47 1.07 5.61 -18.16
C SER A 47 1.46 4.20 -17.66
N ALA A 48 0.87 3.14 -18.23
CA ALA A 48 0.96 1.77 -17.71
C ALA A 48 2.38 1.14 -17.59
N SER A 49 3.41 1.75 -18.18
CA SER A 49 4.80 1.25 -18.08
C SER A 49 5.61 1.87 -16.94
N ALA A 50 5.33 3.11 -16.53
CA ALA A 50 5.96 3.72 -15.37
C ALA A 50 5.29 3.23 -14.09
N ASP A 51 3.96 3.10 -14.12
CA ASP A 51 3.17 2.61 -12.99
C ASP A 51 3.55 1.18 -12.62
N SER A 52 3.67 0.27 -13.58
CA SER A 52 4.02 -1.12 -13.29
C SER A 52 5.44 -1.31 -12.75
N ALA A 53 6.41 -0.50 -13.16
CA ALA A 53 7.78 -0.52 -12.62
C ALA A 53 7.81 0.07 -11.19
N PHE A 54 7.19 1.24 -11.01
CA PHE A 54 7.03 1.86 -9.69
C PHE A 54 6.35 0.92 -8.69
N CYS A 55 5.22 0.31 -9.07
CA CYS A 55 4.50 -0.64 -8.22
C CYS A 55 5.35 -1.85 -7.83
N THR A 56 6.14 -2.39 -8.76
CA THR A 56 7.02 -3.54 -8.51
C THR A 56 8.14 -3.17 -7.52
N GLU A 57 8.75 -2.01 -7.71
CA GLU A 57 9.82 -1.52 -6.84
C GLU A 57 9.29 -1.12 -5.46
N ALA A 58 8.14 -0.46 -5.39
CA ALA A 58 7.47 -0.11 -4.14
C ALA A 58 7.05 -1.34 -3.32
N ALA A 59 6.58 -2.42 -3.96
CA ALA A 59 6.31 -3.69 -3.28
C ALA A 59 7.60 -4.31 -2.72
N SER A 60 8.66 -4.33 -3.53
CA SER A 60 9.95 -4.91 -3.14
C SER A 60 10.60 -4.17 -1.97
N ILE A 61 10.47 -2.83 -1.91
CA ILE A 61 10.95 -2.04 -0.77
C ILE A 61 10.16 -2.39 0.50
N GLN A 62 8.84 -2.49 0.42
CA GLN A 62 8.02 -2.83 1.59
C GLN A 62 8.38 -4.20 2.17
N GLU A 63 8.45 -5.24 1.35
CA GLU A 63 8.84 -6.59 1.80
C GLU A 63 10.22 -6.58 2.46
N ARG A 64 11.15 -5.79 1.91
CA ARG A 64 12.50 -5.67 2.48
C ARG A 64 12.49 -4.91 3.80
N LEU A 65 11.78 -3.79 3.88
CA LEU A 65 11.68 -3.01 5.12
C LEU A 65 11.03 -3.82 6.23
N GLU A 66 9.95 -4.55 5.94
CA GLU A 66 9.28 -5.42 6.90
C GLU A 66 10.21 -6.50 7.42
N ALA A 67 10.98 -7.15 6.53
CA ALA A 67 12.00 -8.12 6.91
C ALA A 67 13.10 -7.47 7.77
N SER A 68 13.66 -6.35 7.31
CA SER A 68 14.74 -5.64 8.00
C SER A 68 14.32 -5.12 9.38
N VAL A 69 13.10 -4.61 9.53
CA VAL A 69 12.55 -4.17 10.83
C VAL A 69 12.28 -5.36 11.75
N SER A 70 11.75 -6.47 11.21
CA SER A 70 11.47 -7.68 12.01
C SER A 70 12.74 -8.36 12.53
N ASP A 71 13.82 -8.34 11.75
CA ASP A 71 15.13 -8.84 12.15
C ASP A 71 15.90 -7.85 13.06
N GLN A 72 15.48 -6.57 13.10
CA GLN A 72 16.19 -5.54 13.85
C GLN A 72 15.82 -5.54 15.33
N SER A 73 16.74 -5.98 16.17
CA SER A 73 16.57 -5.99 17.63
C SER A 73 17.21 -4.78 18.33
N ASP A 74 18.04 -4.01 17.63
CA ASP A 74 18.80 -2.91 18.22
C ASP A 74 18.35 -1.54 17.69
N PRO A 75 17.78 -0.66 18.54
CA PRO A 75 17.26 0.63 18.12
C PRO A 75 18.36 1.62 17.70
N THR A 76 19.63 1.36 18.06
CA THR A 76 20.76 2.22 17.64
C THR A 76 21.11 2.04 16.16
N GLN A 77 20.67 0.94 15.54
CA GLN A 77 20.86 0.66 14.13
C GLN A 77 19.70 1.19 13.25
N LEU A 78 18.57 1.57 13.85
CA LEU A 78 17.42 2.13 13.13
C LEU A 78 17.76 3.35 12.25
N PRO A 79 18.55 4.34 12.70
CA PRO A 79 18.88 5.48 11.85
C PRO A 79 19.54 5.10 10.53
N ALA A 80 20.48 4.14 10.56
CA ALA A 80 21.18 3.69 9.36
C ALA A 80 20.22 2.98 8.40
N LEU A 81 19.34 2.13 8.93
CA LEU A 81 18.31 1.42 8.16
C LEU A 81 17.31 2.39 7.53
N LEU A 82 16.88 3.42 8.28
CA LEU A 82 15.98 4.45 7.79
C LEU A 82 16.65 5.36 6.74
N ASP A 83 17.93 5.69 6.89
CA ASP A 83 18.66 6.50 5.89
C ASP A 83 18.86 5.72 4.59
N GLU A 84 19.13 4.42 4.69
CA GLU A 84 19.17 3.51 3.54
C GLU A 84 17.79 3.43 2.87
N ALA A 85 16.73 3.20 3.64
CA ALA A 85 15.36 3.19 3.15
C ALA A 85 14.97 4.50 2.44
N ALA A 86 15.30 5.65 3.04
CA ALA A 86 15.05 6.96 2.44
C ALA A 86 15.78 7.09 1.09
N THR A 87 17.01 6.59 0.99
CA THR A 87 17.80 6.60 -0.25
C THR A 87 17.18 5.70 -1.32
N GLU A 88 16.72 4.50 -0.94
CA GLU A 88 16.06 3.59 -1.86
C GLU A 88 14.73 4.16 -2.39
N ILE A 89 13.89 4.70 -1.50
CA ILE A 89 12.63 5.37 -1.85
C ILE A 89 12.91 6.51 -2.84
N ARG A 90 13.90 7.36 -2.56
CA ARG A 90 14.28 8.48 -3.42
C ARG A 90 14.88 8.05 -4.76
N GLY A 91 15.39 6.81 -4.85
CA GLY A 91 15.95 6.23 -6.06
C GLY A 91 14.90 5.70 -7.04
N ILE A 92 13.66 5.52 -6.59
CA ILE A 92 12.54 5.13 -7.44
C ILE A 92 11.94 6.37 -8.09
N GLU A 93 11.77 6.31 -9.41
CA GLU A 93 11.06 7.34 -10.17
C GLU A 93 9.55 7.15 -9.99
N ALA A 94 8.94 8.00 -9.17
CA ALA A 94 7.51 7.98 -8.91
C ALA A 94 6.72 8.66 -10.05
N PRO A 95 5.49 8.20 -10.34
CA PRO A 95 4.59 8.85 -11.29
C PRO A 95 4.35 10.31 -10.93
N ASP A 96 4.20 11.18 -11.94
CA ASP A 96 4.03 12.63 -11.76
C ASP A 96 2.91 13.01 -10.78
N GLU A 97 1.86 12.19 -10.70
CA GLU A 97 0.71 12.39 -9.81
C GLU A 97 1.08 12.33 -8.32
N ILE A 98 2.04 11.48 -7.95
CA ILE A 98 2.49 11.30 -6.56
C ILE A 98 3.96 11.67 -6.36
N ALA A 99 4.68 12.14 -7.37
CA ALA A 99 6.12 12.39 -7.28
C ALA A 99 6.50 13.34 -6.13
N ALA A 100 5.71 14.39 -5.90
CA ALA A 100 5.91 15.31 -4.79
C ALA A 100 5.67 14.63 -3.43
N ASP A 101 4.61 13.84 -3.32
CA ASP A 101 4.25 13.12 -2.09
C ASP A 101 5.26 12.00 -1.78
N TRP A 102 5.76 11.32 -2.81
CA TRP A 102 6.80 10.30 -2.72
C TRP A 102 8.14 10.90 -2.24
N SER A 103 8.54 12.04 -2.80
CA SER A 103 9.72 12.77 -2.31
C SER A 103 9.54 13.24 -0.86
N ALA A 104 8.35 13.74 -0.52
CA ALA A 104 8.04 14.14 0.85
C ALA A 104 8.16 12.95 1.82
N LEU A 105 7.75 11.75 1.39
CA LEU A 105 7.89 10.52 2.18
C LEU A 105 9.37 10.17 2.41
N ALA A 106 10.20 10.19 1.36
CA ALA A 106 11.65 9.97 1.49
C ALA A 106 12.31 10.98 2.45
N ASP A 107 11.94 12.25 2.34
CA ASP A 107 12.44 13.31 3.22
C ASP A 107 11.95 13.14 4.66
N GLY A 108 10.71 12.67 4.83
CA GLY A 108 10.13 12.28 6.11
C GLY A 108 10.93 11.18 6.80
N VAL A 109 11.24 10.10 6.07
CA VAL A 109 12.05 8.98 6.58
C VAL A 109 13.46 9.46 6.97
N GLN A 110 14.08 10.33 6.18
CA GLN A 110 15.40 10.88 6.52
C GLN A 110 15.35 11.80 7.75
N GLN A 111 14.31 12.61 7.89
CA GLN A 111 14.08 13.41 9.11
C GLN A 111 13.85 12.52 10.33
N PHE A 112 13.15 11.40 10.18
CA PHE A 112 12.96 10.44 11.25
C PHE A 112 14.29 9.79 11.67
N SER A 113 15.10 9.36 10.70
CA SER A 113 16.47 8.86 10.94
C SER A 113 17.30 9.88 11.75
N GLY A 114 17.32 11.14 11.31
CA GLY A 114 18.02 12.22 12.00
C GLY A 114 17.48 12.50 13.41
N ALA A 115 16.16 12.38 13.60
CA ALA A 115 15.54 12.53 14.92
C ALA A 115 16.02 11.45 15.88
N ILE A 116 16.04 10.18 15.43
CA ILE A 116 16.49 9.03 16.22
C ILE A 116 17.99 9.07 16.50
N ALA A 117 18.81 9.42 15.52
CA ALA A 117 20.27 9.54 15.69
C ALA A 117 20.66 10.55 16.79
N GLY A 118 19.79 11.53 17.05
CA GLY A 118 19.94 12.51 18.12
C GLY A 118 19.29 12.14 19.45
N ILE A 119 18.79 10.91 19.63
CA ILE A 119 18.22 10.41 20.89
C ILE A 119 19.27 9.64 21.68
N ASP A 120 19.37 9.93 22.98
CA ASP A 120 20.08 9.06 23.92
C ASP A 120 19.12 8.03 24.49
N PHE A 121 19.26 6.77 24.08
CA PHE A 121 18.37 5.69 24.50
C PHE A 121 18.58 5.23 25.96
N ASN A 122 19.57 5.78 26.67
CA ASN A 122 19.74 5.53 28.10
C ASN A 122 18.97 6.57 28.94
N ASP A 123 18.45 7.65 28.32
CA ASP A 123 17.61 8.63 28.98
C ASP A 123 16.17 8.08 29.17
N PRO A 124 15.61 8.14 30.39
CA PRO A 124 14.23 7.70 30.63
C PRO A 124 13.18 8.51 29.86
N ASN A 125 13.52 9.69 29.31
CA ASN A 125 12.65 10.55 28.52
C ASN A 125 12.90 10.47 27.01
N ALA A 126 13.73 9.53 26.55
CA ALA A 126 14.09 9.35 25.15
C ALA A 126 12.87 9.25 24.23
N LEU A 127 11.89 8.42 24.62
CA LEU A 127 10.69 8.18 23.82
C LEU A 127 9.81 9.43 23.72
N ALA A 128 9.55 10.10 24.85
CA ALA A 128 8.77 11.34 24.87
C ALA A 128 9.43 12.45 24.02
N THR A 129 10.77 12.52 24.03
CA THR A 129 11.53 13.45 23.21
C THR A 129 11.40 13.11 21.72
N LEU A 130 11.44 11.82 21.37
CA LEU A 130 11.25 11.37 20.00
C LEU A 130 9.84 11.70 19.50
N GLU A 131 8.80 11.42 20.27
CA GLU A 131 7.40 11.73 19.94
C GLU A 131 7.20 13.24 19.70
N GLN A 132 7.77 14.08 20.56
CA GLN A 132 7.70 15.54 20.39
C GLN A 132 8.37 16.02 19.11
N LYS A 133 9.48 15.40 18.71
CA LYS A 133 10.17 15.70 17.44
C LYS A 133 9.38 15.21 16.23
N LEU A 134 8.64 14.11 16.36
CA LEU A 134 7.94 13.46 15.25
C LEU A 134 6.54 14.01 15.01
N ALA A 135 5.85 14.48 16.04
CA ALA A 135 4.51 15.05 15.91
C ALA A 135 4.36 16.07 14.76
N PRO A 136 5.25 17.07 14.58
CA PRO A 136 5.14 18.00 13.45
C PRO A 136 5.42 17.34 12.10
N LEU A 137 6.24 16.28 12.07
CA LEU A 137 6.56 15.54 10.86
C LEU A 137 5.35 14.72 10.40
N GLN A 138 4.67 14.04 11.33
CA GLN A 138 3.45 13.27 11.03
C GLN A 138 2.37 14.16 10.42
N GLN A 139 2.15 15.36 10.98
CA GLN A 139 1.17 16.30 10.44
C GLN A 139 1.53 16.81 9.04
N GLN A 140 2.83 16.94 8.74
CA GLN A 140 3.29 17.32 7.40
C GLN A 140 3.14 16.19 6.39
N LEU A 141 3.36 14.95 6.81
CA LEU A 141 3.33 13.77 5.95
C LEU A 141 1.94 13.16 5.78
N ASP A 142 0.96 13.52 6.61
CA ASP A 142 -0.38 12.92 6.60
C ASP A 142 -1.04 12.89 5.21
N SER A 143 -1.03 14.03 4.52
CA SER A 143 -1.56 14.14 3.16
C SER A 143 -0.73 13.35 2.15
N ALA A 144 0.60 13.46 2.20
CA ALA A 144 1.50 12.76 1.29
C ALA A 144 1.38 11.24 1.43
N SER A 145 1.38 10.75 2.68
CA SER A 145 1.15 9.34 3.01
C SER A 145 -0.19 8.87 2.50
N THR A 146 -1.27 9.64 2.73
CA THR A 146 -2.61 9.28 2.26
C THR A 146 -2.68 9.17 0.74
N ASN A 147 -2.08 10.12 0.02
CA ASN A 147 -2.07 10.13 -1.44
C ASN A 147 -1.28 8.93 -1.99
N VAL A 148 -0.08 8.67 -1.47
CA VAL A 148 0.74 7.52 -1.87
C VAL A 148 0.02 6.22 -1.55
N SER A 149 -0.59 6.07 -0.37
CA SER A 149 -1.33 4.86 -0.01
C SER A 149 -2.54 4.61 -0.91
N ASN A 150 -3.30 5.65 -1.25
CA ASN A 150 -4.41 5.51 -2.19
C ASN A 150 -3.92 5.11 -3.58
N TYR A 151 -2.81 5.70 -4.05
CA TYR A 151 -2.21 5.34 -5.33
C TYR A 151 -1.76 3.88 -5.37
N LEU A 152 -1.02 3.44 -4.34
CA LEU A 152 -0.56 2.06 -4.23
C LEU A 152 -1.75 1.08 -4.19
N ARG A 153 -2.84 1.42 -3.51
CA ARG A 153 -4.03 0.56 -3.48
C ARG A 153 -4.76 0.54 -4.81
N ASP A 154 -5.06 1.71 -5.36
CA ASP A 154 -5.98 1.86 -6.48
C ASP A 154 -5.29 1.52 -7.82
N GLU A 155 -4.02 1.88 -7.97
CA GLU A 155 -3.23 1.66 -9.20
C GLU A 155 -2.35 0.40 -9.12
N CYS A 156 -1.72 0.15 -7.96
CA CYS A 156 -0.82 -1.02 -7.80
C CYS A 156 -1.51 -2.27 -7.22
N GLY A 157 -2.71 -2.14 -6.65
CA GLY A 157 -3.35 -3.23 -5.91
C GLY A 157 -2.63 -3.63 -4.62
N ILE A 158 -1.77 -2.76 -4.08
CA ILE A 158 -0.98 -2.98 -2.87
C ILE A 158 -1.70 -2.31 -1.70
N ASP A 159 -2.14 -3.12 -0.74
CA ASP A 159 -2.70 -2.61 0.50
C ASP A 159 -1.55 -2.32 1.47
N VAL A 160 -1.19 -1.04 1.59
CA VAL A 160 -0.24 -0.62 2.62
C VAL A 160 -1.01 -0.46 3.93
N PRO A 161 -0.54 -1.03 5.05
CA PRO A 161 -1.16 -0.77 6.34
C PRO A 161 -0.93 0.70 6.69
N THR A 162 -1.84 1.57 6.25
CA THR A 162 -1.99 2.89 6.86
C THR A 162 -2.32 2.61 8.31
N GLU A 163 -1.51 3.10 9.25
CA GLU A 163 -1.76 3.02 10.69
C GLU A 163 -2.98 3.86 11.10
N THR A 164 -4.13 3.54 10.50
CA THR A 164 -5.49 3.85 10.94
C THR A 164 -6.26 2.55 11.10
N SER A 165 -5.59 1.47 11.51
CA SER A 165 -6.26 0.45 12.33
C SER A 165 -6.31 1.00 13.76
N SER A 166 -7.36 1.79 14.03
CA SER A 166 -7.69 2.24 15.39
C SER A 166 -7.70 1.06 16.39
N PRO A 167 -7.38 1.31 17.67
CA PRO A 167 -7.22 0.26 18.68
C PRO A 167 -8.46 -0.62 18.78
N THR A 168 -8.25 -1.93 18.84
CA THR A 168 -9.26 -2.90 19.22
C THR A 168 -10.00 -2.42 20.47
N SER A 169 -11.28 -2.07 20.33
CA SER A 169 -12.21 -1.90 21.45
C SER A 169 -12.64 -3.24 22.00
#